data_AF-A0A957Q5B0-F1
#
_entry.id   AF-A0A957Q5B0-F1
#
_cell.length_a   1.000
_cell.length_b   1.000
_cell.length_c   1.000
_cell.angle_alpha   90.00
_cell.angle_beta   90.00
_cell.angle_gamma   90.00
#
_symmetry.space_group_name_H-M   'P 1'
#
loop_
_entity.id
_entity.type
_entity.pdbx_description
1 polymer ?
#
loop_
_entity_poly.entity_id
_entity_poly.type
_entity_poly.pdbx_seq_one_letter_code
_entity_poly.pdbx_strand_id
1 'polypeptide(L)'
;MLHFHRLLTILILVALLVSACQPIVAQPQAASPPLSAGGAIARVNDIDMYYEIHGEGEPILLIHSVAAYSGQLAKVIPALAENYQVIAVDFRGHGRTTDADQPLSYELIASDMVALLDQLGIDAVHIVGNKDGGITGLVMATQTPERVKSLVAASVNWSPAGFRPWFVDYMKGVTLDEWDGMVGEMYSTVAPDR
;
A
#
# COMPACT_ATOMS: atom_id res chain seq x y z
N MET A 1 8.83 34.04 46.35
CA MET A 1 9.17 32.70 45.79
C MET A 1 8.01 32.00 45.09
N LEU A 2 6.76 32.04 45.58
CA LEU A 2 5.62 31.34 44.95
C LEU A 2 5.23 31.82 43.53
N HIS A 3 5.42 33.11 43.22
CA HIS A 3 5.05 33.68 41.91
C HIS A 3 6.03 33.30 40.79
N PHE A 4 7.30 33.06 41.12
CA PHE A 4 8.32 32.68 40.13
C PHE A 4 8.16 31.23 39.69
N HIS A 5 7.78 30.33 40.60
CA HIS A 5 7.43 28.95 40.26
C HIS A 5 6.19 28.85 39.38
N ARG A 6 5.14 29.64 39.64
CA ARG A 6 3.92 29.65 38.81
C ARG A 6 4.19 30.14 37.37
N LEU A 7 5.05 31.14 37.21
CA LEU A 7 5.46 31.62 35.87
C LEU A 7 6.29 30.56 35.11
N LEU A 8 7.20 29.88 35.82
CA LEU A 8 8.05 28.83 35.24
C LEU A 8 7.23 27.59 34.83
N THR A 9 6.23 27.19 35.63
CA THR A 9 5.35 26.07 35.28
C THR A 9 4.46 26.37 34.07
N ILE A 10 3.96 27.60 33.93
CA ILE A 10 3.17 28.02 32.75
C ILE A 10 4.04 28.05 31.49
N LEU A 11 5.29 28.54 31.59
CA LEU A 11 6.23 28.52 30.47
C LEU A 11 6.60 27.09 30.02
N ILE A 12 6.77 26.16 30.96
CA ILE A 12 7.04 24.73 30.66
C ILE A 12 5.82 24.07 29.99
N LEU A 13 4.59 24.35 30.44
CA LEU A 13 3.37 23.79 29.84
C LEU A 13 3.07 24.36 28.44
N VAL A 14 3.34 25.65 28.21
CA VAL A 14 3.23 26.26 26.88
C VAL A 14 4.30 25.71 25.92
N ALA A 15 5.53 25.48 26.40
CA ALA A 15 6.57 24.83 25.60
C ALA A 15 6.22 23.37 25.22
N LEU A 16 5.54 22.63 26.10
CA LEU A 16 5.07 21.27 25.82
C LEU A 16 3.89 21.23 24.83
N LEU A 17 2.99 22.24 24.86
CA LEU A 17 1.87 22.35 23.91
C LEU A 17 2.30 22.76 22.50
N VAL A 18 3.35 23.59 22.37
CA VAL A 18 3.90 23.98 21.05
C VAL A 18 4.69 22.82 20.39
N SER A 19 5.18 21.86 21.18
CA SER A 19 5.88 20.67 20.66
C SER A 19 4.92 19.62 20.06
N ALA A 20 3.62 19.67 20.37
CA ALA A 20 2.61 18.76 19.82
C ALA A 20 1.97 19.23 18.50
N CYS A 21 2.33 20.42 18.02
CA CYS A 21 1.83 21.01 16.78
C CYS A 21 2.98 21.27 15.80
N GLN A 22 3.83 20.27 15.57
CA GLN A 22 4.63 20.27 14.35
C GLN A 22 3.72 19.76 13.23
N PRO A 23 3.63 20.45 12.06
CA PRO A 23 3.05 19.81 10.90
C PRO A 23 3.80 18.49 10.70
N ILE A 24 3.06 17.40 10.44
CA ILE A 24 3.67 16.20 9.88
C ILE A 24 4.14 16.62 8.49
N VAL A 25 5.32 17.23 8.43
CA VAL A 25 6.09 17.32 7.21
C VAL A 25 6.41 15.86 6.92
N ALA A 26 5.80 15.31 5.87
CA ALA A 26 6.22 14.04 5.33
C ALA A 26 7.73 14.14 5.12
N GLN A 27 8.50 13.46 5.96
CA GLN A 27 9.92 13.33 5.66
C GLN A 27 9.99 12.63 4.31
N PRO A 28 10.82 13.09 3.36
CA PRO A 28 11.07 12.32 2.16
C PRO A 28 11.47 10.93 2.65
N GLN A 29 10.59 9.96 2.40
CA GLN A 29 10.87 8.60 2.75
C GLN A 29 12.10 8.24 1.94
N ALA A 30 13.23 8.02 2.62
CA ALA A 30 14.43 7.54 1.97
C ALA A 30 13.98 6.38 1.09
N ALA A 31 14.25 6.48 -0.22
CA ALA A 31 13.94 5.43 -1.16
C ALA A 31 14.39 4.13 -0.52
N SER A 32 13.44 3.20 -0.33
CA SER A 32 13.79 1.85 0.07
C SER A 32 14.92 1.41 -0.87
N PRO A 33 16.03 0.82 -0.38
CA PRO A 33 17.06 0.32 -1.26
C PRO A 33 16.38 -0.55 -2.32
N PRO A 34 16.77 -0.46 -3.61
CA PRO A 34 16.18 -1.28 -4.64
C PRO A 34 16.29 -2.73 -4.17
N LEU A 35 15.13 -3.35 -3.92
CA LEU A 35 15.07 -4.78 -3.67
C LEU A 35 15.76 -5.44 -4.86
N SER A 36 16.66 -6.39 -4.56
CA SER A 36 17.45 -7.07 -5.58
C SER A 36 16.56 -7.65 -6.68
N ALA A 37 17.13 -7.82 -7.88
CA ALA A 37 16.50 -8.34 -9.10
C ALA A 37 15.96 -9.80 -8.97
N GLY A 38 15.02 -10.05 -8.04
CA GLY A 38 14.51 -11.38 -7.68
C GLY A 38 13.01 -11.57 -7.86
N GLY A 39 12.28 -10.58 -8.38
CA GLY A 39 10.86 -10.72 -8.73
C GLY A 39 10.63 -11.39 -10.08
N ALA A 40 9.41 -11.88 -10.28
CA ALA A 40 8.96 -12.55 -11.50
C ALA A 40 7.73 -11.84 -12.07
N ILE A 41 7.43 -12.14 -13.34
CA ILE A 41 6.23 -11.68 -14.03
C ILE A 41 5.31 -12.88 -14.27
N ALA A 42 4.04 -12.73 -13.91
CA ALA A 42 2.97 -13.66 -14.28
C ALA A 42 1.96 -12.97 -15.20
N ARG A 43 1.49 -13.70 -16.22
CA ARG A 43 0.37 -13.26 -17.03
C ARG A 43 -0.92 -13.48 -16.24
N VAL A 44 -1.55 -12.40 -15.79
CA VAL A 44 -2.80 -12.46 -15.00
C VAL A 44 -3.85 -11.62 -15.71
N ASN A 45 -4.98 -12.23 -16.03
CA ASN A 45 -6.02 -11.59 -16.84
C ASN A 45 -5.43 -10.93 -18.10
N ASP A 46 -5.53 -9.61 -18.20
CA ASP A 46 -5.07 -8.80 -19.31
C ASP A 46 -3.73 -8.09 -19.09
N ILE A 47 -3.08 -8.29 -17.94
CA ILE A 47 -1.82 -7.64 -17.55
C ILE A 47 -0.68 -8.63 -17.30
N ASP A 48 0.53 -8.13 -17.45
CA ASP A 48 1.77 -8.75 -16.99
C ASP A 48 2.07 -8.20 -15.60
N MET A 49 1.85 -9.04 -14.57
CA MET A 49 1.94 -8.67 -13.15
C MET A 49 3.27 -9.07 -12.55
N TYR A 50 3.95 -8.07 -11.97
CA TYR A 50 5.12 -8.27 -11.15
C TYR A 50 4.77 -8.70 -9.74
N TYR A 51 5.53 -9.68 -9.26
CA TYR A 51 5.49 -10.13 -7.88
C TYR A 51 6.86 -10.63 -7.41
N GLU A 52 7.04 -10.66 -6.11
CA GLU A 52 8.22 -11.23 -5.44
C GLU A 52 7.75 -12.31 -4.46
N ILE A 53 8.53 -13.39 -4.33
CA ILE A 53 8.33 -14.42 -3.33
C ILE A 53 9.50 -14.40 -2.34
N HIS A 54 9.19 -14.32 -1.06
CA HIS A 54 10.16 -14.34 0.03
C HIS A 54 9.78 -15.40 1.07
N GLY A 55 10.77 -16.16 1.54
CA GLY A 55 10.54 -17.21 2.55
C GLY A 55 9.77 -18.42 2.02
N GLU A 56 9.40 -19.30 2.94
CA GLU A 56 8.66 -20.54 2.71
C GLU A 56 7.58 -20.70 3.79
N GLY A 57 6.60 -21.59 3.57
CA GLY A 57 5.53 -21.88 4.53
C GLY A 57 4.15 -21.48 4.04
N GLU A 58 3.24 -21.12 4.95
CA GLU A 58 1.89 -20.70 4.55
C GLU A 58 1.94 -19.36 3.80
N PRO A 59 1.14 -19.18 2.74
CA PRO A 59 1.24 -18.00 1.88
C PRO A 59 0.57 -16.76 2.49
N ILE A 60 1.27 -15.64 2.46
CA ILE A 60 0.77 -14.29 2.72
C ILE A 60 0.80 -13.50 1.41
N LEU A 61 -0.34 -12.98 0.98
CA LEU A 61 -0.43 -11.99 -0.09
C LEU A 61 -0.31 -10.59 0.52
N LEU A 62 0.73 -9.86 0.11
CA LEU A 62 1.08 -8.54 0.62
C LEU A 62 0.78 -7.46 -0.44
N ILE A 63 -0.22 -6.61 -0.17
CA ILE A 63 -0.79 -5.67 -1.16
C ILE A 63 -0.59 -4.21 -0.71
N HIS A 64 0.05 -3.41 -1.55
CA HIS A 64 0.38 -2.00 -1.28
C HIS A 64 -0.80 -1.04 -1.50
N SER A 65 -0.59 0.25 -1.23
CA SER A 65 -1.54 1.35 -1.48
C SER A 65 -1.58 1.80 -2.94
N VAL A 66 -2.62 2.54 -3.35
CA VAL A 66 -2.55 3.33 -4.60
C VAL A 66 -1.33 4.24 -4.58
N ALA A 67 -0.80 4.56 -5.76
CA ALA A 67 0.36 5.45 -5.88
C ALA A 67 1.59 4.91 -5.11
N ALA A 68 1.69 3.59 -4.98
CA ALA A 68 2.85 2.89 -4.41
C ALA A 68 3.20 1.66 -5.26
N TYR A 69 4.09 0.81 -4.75
CA TYR A 69 4.45 -0.51 -5.27
C TYR A 69 4.86 -1.41 -4.10
N SER A 70 5.18 -2.68 -4.35
CA SER A 70 5.55 -3.70 -3.35
C SER A 70 6.62 -3.22 -2.36
N GLY A 71 7.54 -2.37 -2.81
CA GLY A 71 8.59 -1.76 -1.99
C GLY A 71 8.09 -0.88 -0.84
N GLN A 72 6.82 -0.44 -0.87
CA GLN A 72 6.17 0.28 0.24
C GLN A 72 6.16 -0.58 1.52
N LEU A 73 5.97 -1.88 1.37
CA LEU A 73 5.83 -2.83 2.48
C LEU A 73 7.13 -3.64 2.71
N ALA A 74 8.23 -3.28 2.05
CA ALA A 74 9.50 -4.01 2.12
C ALA A 74 10.02 -4.23 3.55
N LYS A 75 9.75 -3.31 4.49
CA LYS A 75 10.22 -3.40 5.88
C LYS A 75 9.57 -4.52 6.68
N VAL A 76 8.38 -4.99 6.31
CA VAL A 76 7.71 -6.10 7.01
C VAL A 76 8.05 -7.46 6.41
N ILE A 77 8.56 -7.50 5.18
CA ILE A 77 8.86 -8.74 4.46
C ILE A 77 9.84 -9.64 5.23
N PRO A 78 11.00 -9.17 5.72
CA PRO A 78 11.95 -10.06 6.40
C PRO A 78 11.37 -10.76 7.62
N ALA A 79 10.60 -10.04 8.45
CA ALA A 79 10.01 -10.60 9.66
C ALA A 79 8.89 -11.61 9.35
N LEU A 80 8.10 -11.38 8.30
CA LEU A 80 7.06 -12.33 7.87
C LEU A 80 7.68 -13.55 7.21
N ALA A 81 8.73 -13.37 6.39
CA ALA A 81 9.42 -14.41 5.65
C ALA A 81 10.16 -15.43 6.55
N GLU A 82 10.32 -15.15 7.84
CA GLU A 82 10.84 -16.12 8.81
C GLU A 82 9.94 -17.35 8.97
N ASN A 83 8.61 -17.21 8.75
CA ASN A 83 7.63 -18.27 9.00
C ASN A 83 6.59 -18.46 7.89
N TYR A 84 6.53 -17.54 6.92
CA TYR A 84 5.53 -17.52 5.87
C TYR A 84 6.17 -17.35 4.49
N GLN A 85 5.50 -17.87 3.46
CA GLN A 85 5.80 -17.52 2.09
C GLN A 85 5.12 -16.18 1.76
N VAL A 86 5.89 -15.10 1.70
CA VAL A 86 5.37 -13.75 1.40
C VAL A 86 5.36 -13.51 -0.10
N ILE A 87 4.19 -13.25 -0.65
CA ILE A 87 3.95 -12.90 -2.05
C ILE A 87 3.66 -11.40 -2.09
N ALA A 88 4.67 -10.60 -2.41
CA ALA A 88 4.55 -9.15 -2.52
C ALA A 88 4.29 -8.78 -3.99
N VAL A 89 3.17 -8.12 -4.27
CA VAL A 89 2.73 -7.84 -5.64
C VAL A 89 2.81 -6.36 -5.95
N ASP A 90 2.98 -6.03 -7.22
CA ASP A 90 2.60 -4.72 -7.76
C ASP A 90 1.22 -4.89 -8.42
N PHE A 91 0.16 -4.26 -7.91
CA PHE A 91 -1.15 -4.38 -8.58
C PHE A 91 -1.23 -3.55 -9.88
N ARG A 92 -2.24 -3.80 -10.71
CA ARG A 92 -2.35 -3.29 -12.09
C ARG A 92 -2.01 -1.80 -12.26
N GLY A 93 -1.24 -1.47 -13.29
CA GLY A 93 -0.82 -0.09 -13.59
C GLY A 93 0.09 0.56 -12.53
N HIS A 94 0.70 -0.22 -11.64
CA HIS A 94 1.62 0.27 -10.64
C HIS A 94 2.94 -0.49 -10.68
N GLY A 95 4.01 0.20 -10.28
CA GLY A 95 5.32 -0.40 -10.08
C GLY A 95 5.83 -0.99 -11.38
N ARG A 96 6.09 -2.29 -11.39
CA ARG A 96 6.57 -3.06 -12.55
C ARG A 96 5.45 -3.80 -13.29
N THR A 97 4.21 -3.68 -12.82
CA THR A 97 3.06 -4.31 -13.44
C THR A 97 2.47 -3.40 -14.52
N THR A 98 2.29 -3.97 -15.70
CA THR A 98 1.67 -3.27 -16.84
C THR A 98 0.25 -2.81 -16.53
N ASP A 99 -0.21 -1.79 -17.25
CA ASP A 99 -1.62 -1.38 -17.26
C ASP A 99 -2.37 -1.97 -18.47
N ALA A 100 -3.69 -1.89 -18.45
CA ALA A 100 -4.55 -2.27 -19.56
C ALA A 100 -5.70 -1.25 -19.71
N ASP A 101 -6.28 -1.17 -20.91
CA ASP A 101 -7.40 -0.28 -21.20
C ASP A 101 -8.72 -0.82 -20.64
N GLN A 102 -8.80 -0.90 -19.30
CA GLN A 102 -9.98 -1.28 -18.55
C GLN A 102 -10.26 -0.29 -17.41
N PRO A 103 -11.54 0.04 -17.16
CA PRO A 103 -11.91 0.85 -16.00
C PRO A 103 -11.44 0.19 -14.69
N LEU A 104 -10.64 0.90 -13.91
CA LEU A 104 -10.18 0.44 -12.61
C LEU A 104 -11.35 0.28 -11.63
N SER A 105 -11.41 -0.88 -11.00
CA SER A 105 -12.33 -1.20 -9.91
C SER A 105 -11.64 -2.11 -8.89
N TYR A 106 -12.09 -2.11 -7.64
CA TYR A 106 -11.52 -3.02 -6.63
C TYR A 106 -11.84 -4.48 -6.95
N GLU A 107 -12.94 -4.75 -7.64
CA GLU A 107 -13.33 -6.06 -8.15
C GLU A 107 -12.34 -6.56 -9.20
N LEU A 108 -11.96 -5.70 -10.15
CA LEU A 108 -10.95 -6.03 -11.15
C LEU A 108 -9.60 -6.32 -10.50
N ILE A 109 -9.14 -5.44 -9.59
CA ILE A 109 -7.89 -5.62 -8.86
C ILE A 109 -7.92 -6.92 -8.04
N ALA A 110 -9.01 -7.21 -7.33
CA ALA A 110 -9.17 -8.46 -6.58
C ALA A 110 -9.15 -9.69 -7.50
N SER A 111 -9.76 -9.60 -8.68
CA SER A 111 -9.73 -10.67 -9.67
C SER A 111 -8.31 -10.95 -10.19
N ASP A 112 -7.45 -9.94 -10.28
CA ASP A 112 -6.04 -10.13 -10.66
C ASP A 112 -5.28 -10.88 -9.57
N MET A 113 -5.56 -10.58 -8.30
CA MET A 113 -4.96 -11.30 -7.18
C MET A 113 -5.35 -12.78 -7.21
N VAL A 114 -6.63 -13.07 -7.42
CA VAL A 114 -7.13 -14.45 -7.56
C VAL A 114 -6.46 -15.15 -8.75
N ALA A 115 -6.37 -14.48 -9.91
CA ALA A 115 -5.71 -15.02 -11.09
C ALA A 115 -4.21 -15.28 -10.86
N LEU A 116 -3.51 -14.41 -10.09
CA LEU A 116 -2.13 -14.66 -9.69
C LEU A 116 -2.03 -15.91 -8.82
N LEU A 117 -2.91 -16.07 -7.82
CA LEU A 117 -2.93 -17.25 -6.97
C LEU A 117 -3.14 -18.53 -7.79
N ASP A 118 -3.99 -18.50 -8.82
CA ASP A 118 -4.20 -19.61 -9.74
C ASP A 118 -2.91 -19.95 -10.53
N GLN A 119 -2.21 -18.93 -11.06
CA GLN A 119 -0.92 -19.11 -11.75
C GLN A 119 0.15 -19.74 -10.84
N LEU A 120 0.13 -19.39 -9.55
CA LEU A 120 1.06 -19.91 -8.55
C LEU A 120 0.65 -21.28 -7.98
N GLY A 121 -0.55 -21.78 -8.33
CA GLY A 121 -1.10 -23.01 -7.78
C GLY A 121 -1.41 -22.92 -6.28
N ILE A 122 -1.83 -21.73 -5.82
CA ILE A 122 -2.12 -21.44 -4.41
C ILE A 122 -3.63 -21.34 -4.19
N ASP A 123 -4.17 -22.25 -3.39
CA ASP A 123 -5.61 -22.32 -3.13
C ASP A 123 -6.11 -21.18 -2.23
N ALA A 124 -5.41 -20.85 -1.15
CA ALA A 124 -5.84 -19.81 -0.22
C ALA A 124 -4.67 -19.17 0.54
N VAL A 125 -4.80 -17.88 0.85
CA VAL A 125 -3.75 -17.04 1.46
C VAL A 125 -4.24 -16.28 2.67
N HIS A 126 -3.31 -15.92 3.55
CA HIS A 126 -3.50 -14.78 4.44
C HIS A 126 -3.27 -13.49 3.65
N ILE A 127 -4.01 -12.42 3.94
CA ILE A 127 -3.85 -11.14 3.25
C ILE A 127 -3.39 -10.06 4.22
N VAL A 128 -2.38 -9.29 3.82
CA VAL A 128 -1.97 -8.06 4.49
C VAL A 128 -2.04 -6.92 3.47
N GLY A 129 -3.03 -6.04 3.62
CA GLY A 129 -3.31 -4.96 2.68
C GLY A 129 -3.27 -3.58 3.33
N ASN A 130 -2.61 -2.62 2.69
CA ASN A 130 -2.58 -1.21 3.11
C ASN A 130 -3.40 -0.32 2.18
N LYS A 131 -4.32 0.48 2.74
CA LYS A 131 -5.22 1.39 2.01
C LYS A 131 -6.01 0.64 0.92
N ASP A 132 -5.70 0.86 -0.35
CA ASP A 132 -6.37 0.22 -1.49
C ASP A 132 -6.11 -1.29 -1.54
N GLY A 133 -4.93 -1.74 -1.08
CA GLY A 133 -4.66 -3.16 -0.89
C GLY A 133 -5.52 -3.78 0.22
N GLY A 134 -5.85 -3.01 1.26
CA GLY A 134 -6.76 -3.46 2.32
C GLY A 134 -8.21 -3.54 1.82
N ILE A 135 -8.65 -2.60 0.99
CA ILE A 135 -9.96 -2.64 0.34
C ILE A 135 -10.03 -3.83 -0.63
N THR A 136 -8.98 -4.08 -1.40
CA THR A 136 -8.86 -5.26 -2.27
C THR A 136 -9.01 -6.56 -1.47
N GLY A 137 -8.33 -6.66 -0.32
CA GLY A 137 -8.48 -7.81 0.58
C GLY A 137 -9.91 -7.99 1.11
N LEU A 138 -10.62 -6.89 1.41
CA LEU A 138 -12.03 -6.95 1.81
C LEU A 138 -12.94 -7.43 0.67
N VAL A 139 -12.67 -7.00 -0.57
CA VAL A 139 -13.40 -7.47 -1.76
C VAL A 139 -13.17 -8.96 -1.98
N MET A 140 -11.92 -9.43 -1.93
CA MET A 140 -11.59 -10.87 -2.01
C MET A 140 -12.30 -11.67 -0.91
N ALA A 141 -12.27 -11.19 0.34
CA ALA A 141 -12.93 -11.86 1.46
C ALA A 141 -14.46 -11.93 1.33
N THR A 142 -15.06 -11.05 0.51
CA THR A 142 -16.51 -11.02 0.28
C THR A 142 -16.91 -11.84 -0.95
N GLN A 143 -16.12 -11.77 -2.03
CA GLN A 143 -16.45 -12.38 -3.32
C GLN A 143 -15.90 -13.81 -3.48
N THR A 144 -14.73 -14.06 -2.91
CA THR A 144 -14.01 -15.35 -2.98
C THR A 144 -13.52 -15.74 -1.57
N PRO A 145 -14.41 -15.86 -0.57
CA PRO A 145 -14.03 -16.11 0.82
C PRO A 145 -13.20 -17.40 1.00
N GLU A 146 -13.40 -18.39 0.14
CA GLU A 146 -12.62 -19.64 0.12
C GLU A 146 -11.13 -19.43 -0.17
N ARG A 147 -10.76 -18.31 -0.81
CA ARG A 147 -9.37 -17.94 -1.12
C ARG A 147 -8.69 -17.18 0.01
N VAL A 148 -9.42 -16.79 1.06
CA VAL A 148 -8.92 -15.91 2.14
C VAL A 148 -8.93 -16.62 3.49
N LYS A 149 -7.74 -16.98 4.00
CA LYS A 149 -7.55 -17.60 5.32
C LYS A 149 -7.71 -16.60 6.46
N SER A 150 -7.14 -15.40 6.32
CA SER A 150 -7.32 -14.27 7.23
C SER A 150 -6.98 -12.95 6.52
N LEU A 151 -7.39 -11.83 7.10
CA LEU A 151 -7.18 -10.49 6.52
C LEU A 151 -6.73 -9.49 7.58
N VAL A 152 -5.63 -8.80 7.29
CA VAL A 152 -5.21 -7.56 7.93
C VAL A 152 -5.45 -6.41 6.95
N ALA A 153 -6.43 -5.55 7.27
CA ALA A 153 -6.76 -4.36 6.48
C ALA A 153 -6.33 -3.09 7.24
N ALA A 154 -5.27 -2.44 6.77
CA ALA A 154 -4.72 -1.23 7.39
C ALA A 154 -5.11 0.03 6.60
N SER A 155 -5.41 1.13 7.30
CA SER A 155 -5.68 2.45 6.70
C SER A 155 -6.79 2.46 5.63
N VAL A 156 -7.81 1.61 5.79
CA VAL A 156 -8.91 1.46 4.83
C VAL A 156 -10.09 2.38 5.12
N ASN A 157 -10.81 2.78 4.07
CA ASN A 157 -12.14 3.36 4.19
C ASN A 157 -13.21 2.30 3.88
N TRP A 158 -14.31 2.30 4.65
CA TRP A 158 -15.48 1.48 4.34
C TRP A 158 -16.32 2.04 3.19
N SER A 159 -16.39 3.37 3.08
CA SER A 159 -17.19 4.05 2.06
C SER A 159 -16.53 5.36 1.64
N PRO A 160 -16.61 5.75 0.35
CA PRO A 160 -16.20 7.07 -0.10
C PRO A 160 -16.88 8.22 0.64
N ALA A 161 -18.11 8.01 1.15
CA ALA A 161 -18.84 9.00 1.95
C ALA A 161 -18.17 9.31 3.31
N GLY A 162 -17.23 8.45 3.76
CA GLY A 162 -16.45 8.68 4.97
C GLY A 162 -15.34 9.72 4.79
N PHE A 163 -14.97 10.06 3.55
CA PHE A 163 -13.96 11.08 3.29
C PHE A 163 -14.49 12.48 3.62
N ARG A 164 -13.57 13.35 4.06
CA ARG A 164 -13.89 14.76 4.28
C ARG A 164 -14.20 15.42 2.92
N PRO A 165 -15.23 16.27 2.80
CA PRO A 165 -15.60 16.88 1.52
C PRO A 165 -14.43 17.57 0.80
N TRP A 166 -13.61 18.32 1.54
CA TRP A 166 -12.43 18.98 0.96
C TRP A 166 -11.43 18.00 0.34
N PHE A 167 -11.31 16.79 0.88
CA PHE A 167 -10.41 15.77 0.34
C PHE A 167 -10.99 15.20 -0.95
N VAL A 168 -12.30 14.96 -0.99
CA VAL A 168 -13.00 14.52 -2.20
C VAL A 168 -12.88 15.57 -3.30
N ASP A 169 -13.09 16.84 -2.98
CA ASP A 169 -12.97 17.94 -3.94
C ASP A 169 -11.53 18.13 -4.43
N TYR A 170 -10.56 18.02 -3.52
CA TYR A 170 -9.13 17.99 -3.88
C TYR A 170 -8.83 16.86 -4.86
N MET A 171 -9.19 15.61 -4.53
CA MET A 171 -8.90 14.44 -5.37
C MET A 171 -9.57 14.51 -6.74
N LYS A 172 -10.75 15.14 -6.85
CA LYS A 172 -11.42 15.39 -8.14
C LYS A 172 -10.71 16.45 -9.00
N GLY A 173 -9.95 17.35 -8.36
CA GLY A 173 -9.22 18.43 -9.01
C GLY A 173 -7.80 18.06 -9.42
N VAL A 174 -7.26 16.93 -8.94
CA VAL A 174 -5.90 16.49 -9.27
C VAL A 174 -5.78 16.22 -10.76
N THR A 175 -4.86 16.92 -11.41
CA THR A 175 -4.50 16.74 -12.81
C THR A 175 -3.48 15.60 -12.99
N LEU A 176 -3.30 15.12 -14.23
CA LEU A 176 -2.27 14.12 -14.53
C LEU A 176 -0.87 14.64 -14.24
N ASP A 177 -0.57 15.90 -14.52
CA ASP A 177 0.74 16.50 -14.25
C ASP A 177 1.02 16.61 -12.74
N GLU A 178 0.00 16.97 -11.94
CA GLU A 178 0.12 16.99 -10.48
C GLU A 178 0.30 15.58 -9.92
N TRP A 179 -0.46 14.61 -10.44
CA TRP A 179 -0.28 13.20 -10.08
C TRP A 179 1.13 12.72 -10.41
N ASP A 180 1.62 13.04 -11.62
CA ASP A 180 2.97 12.70 -12.05
C ASP A 180 4.03 13.35 -11.16
N GLY A 181 3.84 14.60 -10.77
CA GLY A 181 4.70 15.28 -9.81
C GLY A 181 4.71 14.62 -8.41
N MET A 182 3.62 13.97 -8.00
CA MET A 182 3.52 13.30 -6.71
C MET A 182 4.22 11.93 -6.68
N VAL A 183 4.10 11.14 -7.75
CA VAL A 183 4.53 9.73 -7.75
C VAL A 183 5.60 9.42 -8.77
N GLY A 184 5.94 10.37 -9.63
CA GLY A 184 6.72 10.15 -10.83
C GLY A 184 8.15 9.71 -10.58
N GLU A 185 8.84 10.38 -9.65
CA GLU A 185 10.19 10.00 -9.24
C GLU A 185 10.22 8.59 -8.63
N MET A 186 9.20 8.24 -7.84
CA MET A 186 9.12 6.91 -7.26
C MET A 186 8.98 5.84 -8.36
N TYR A 187 8.07 6.03 -9.32
CA TYR A 187 7.86 5.07 -10.40
C TYR A 187 9.00 5.02 -11.41
N SER A 188 9.72 6.11 -11.68
CA SER A 188 10.84 6.10 -12.64
C SER A 188 11.98 5.15 -12.24
N THR A 189 12.05 4.76 -10.97
CA THR A 189 13.03 3.79 -10.46
C THR A 189 12.63 2.33 -10.68
N VAL A 190 11.36 2.06 -11.00
CA VAL A 190 10.81 0.69 -11.04
C VAL A 190 9.98 0.36 -12.27
N ALA A 191 9.28 1.32 -12.88
CA ALA A 191 8.38 1.06 -13.99
C ALA A 191 9.16 0.85 -15.31
N PRO A 192 8.90 -0.25 -16.04
CA PRO A 192 9.67 -0.62 -17.23
C PRO A 192 9.37 0.22 -18.47
N ASP A 193 8.23 0.93 -18.49
CA ASP A 193 7.58 1.47 -19.69
C ASP A 193 7.19 2.95 -19.58
N ARG A 194 7.80 3.70 -18.65
CA ARG A 194 7.53 5.13 -18.48
C ARG A 194 7.97 5.98 -19.68
#